data_AF-A0A1Y1WRM8-F1
#
_entry.id   AF-A0A1Y1WRM8-F1
#
_cell.length_a   1.000
_cell.length_b   1.000
_cell.length_c   1.000
_cell.angle_alpha   90.00
_cell.angle_beta   90.00
_cell.angle_gamma   90.00
#
_symmetry.space_group_name_H-M   'P 1'
#
loop_
_entity.id
_entity.type
_entity.pdbx_description
1 polymer ?
#
loop_
_entity_poly.entity_id
_entity_poly.type
_entity_poly.pdbx_seq_one_letter_code
_entity_poly.pdbx_strand_id
1 'polypeptide(L)'
;YSHEYINTSLEYIIQYVILLSYYLDIKLPFSLHYQGVRSYVECHLYNCTCYLPLCYSEKTIEEYLTGLSMLCYDIVYLCYTQGVIVKEDSVLNILENIYKCTKSPYLGQ
;
A
#
# COMPACT_ATOMS: atom_id res chain seq x y z
N TYR A 1 20.37 2.03 9.76
CA TYR A 1 19.00 2.14 10.28
C TYR A 1 18.50 0.75 10.62
N SER A 2 17.84 0.53 11.76
CA SER A 2 17.30 -0.79 12.12
C SER A 2 16.14 -1.15 11.20
N HIS A 3 16.04 -2.42 10.79
CA HIS A 3 14.90 -2.95 10.03
C HIS A 3 13.55 -2.71 10.74
N GLU A 4 13.57 -2.62 12.07
CA GLU A 4 12.39 -2.31 12.89
C GLU A 4 11.77 -0.95 12.55
N TYR A 5 12.59 0.08 12.29
CA TYR A 5 12.07 1.41 11.94
C TYR A 5 11.39 1.42 10.56
N ILE A 6 11.93 0.65 9.62
CA ILE A 6 11.36 0.48 8.28
C ILE A 6 10.01 -0.22 8.40
N ASN A 7 9.97 -1.35 9.12
CA ASN A 7 8.75 -2.12 9.34
C ASN A 7 7.67 -1.30 10.05
N THR A 8 8.05 -0.58 11.12
CA THR A 8 7.13 0.30 11.85
C THR A 8 6.56 1.39 10.94
N SER A 9 7.40 1.98 10.07
CA SER A 9 6.96 3.02 9.14
C SER A 9 6.00 2.49 8.09
N LEU A 10 6.26 1.28 7.55
CA LEU A 10 5.37 0.61 6.61
C LEU A 10 4.06 0.20 7.26
N GLU A 11 4.08 -0.28 8.50
CA GLU A 11 2.88 -0.59 9.26
C GLU A 11 1.94 0.61 9.38
N TYR A 12 2.47 1.80 9.69
CA TYR A 12 1.67 3.03 9.71
C TYR A 12 1.11 3.40 8.32
N ILE A 13 1.92 3.22 7.26
CA ILE A 13 1.46 3.47 5.88
C ILE A 13 0.30 2.53 5.53
N ILE A 14 0.43 1.23 5.81
CA ILE A 14 -0.61 0.22 5.54
C ILE A 14 -1.90 0.58 6.26
N GLN A 15 -1.81 0.86 7.56
CA GLN A 15 -2.97 1.24 8.36
C GLN A 15 -3.63 2.51 7.80
N TYR A 16 -2.84 3.50 7.40
CA TYR A 16 -3.35 4.74 6.84
C TYR A 16 -4.04 4.53 5.49
N VAL A 17 -3.45 3.72 4.60
CA VAL A 17 -4.04 3.41 3.28
C VAL A 17 -5.35 2.65 3.43
N ILE A 18 -5.43 1.67 4.35
CA ILE A 18 -6.68 0.96 4.67
C ILE A 18 -7.76 1.93 5.18
N LEU A 19 -7.40 2.83 6.10
CA LEU A 19 -8.34 3.82 6.61
C LEU A 19 -8.81 4.76 5.50
N LEU A 20 -7.88 5.24 4.66
CA LEU A 20 -8.19 6.17 3.59
C LEU A 20 -9.09 5.52 2.53
N SER A 21 -8.81 4.29 2.12
CA SER A 21 -9.68 3.56 1.19
C SER A 21 -11.07 3.29 1.79
N TYR A 22 -11.15 2.97 3.08
CA TYR A 22 -12.42 2.81 3.80
C TYR A 22 -13.23 4.12 3.82
N TYR A 23 -12.63 5.26 4.18
CA TYR A 23 -13.34 6.54 4.25
C TYR A 23 -13.79 7.07 2.89
N LEU A 24 -13.05 6.74 1.84
CA LEU A 24 -13.36 7.15 0.47
C LEU A 24 -14.26 6.13 -0.26
N ASP A 25 -14.63 5.02 0.40
CA ASP A 25 -15.39 3.90 -0.18
C ASP A 25 -14.76 3.32 -1.47
N ILE A 26 -13.42 3.20 -1.46
CA ILE A 26 -12.66 2.69 -2.59
C ILE A 26 -12.24 1.25 -2.33
N LYS A 27 -12.68 0.35 -3.22
CA LYS A 27 -12.15 -1.00 -3.27
C LYS A 27 -10.76 -1.00 -3.91
N LEU A 28 -9.74 -1.32 -3.13
CA LEU A 28 -8.37 -1.47 -3.61
C LEU A 28 -8.21 -2.72 -4.49
N PRO A 29 -7.29 -2.69 -5.47
CA PRO A 29 -6.91 -3.85 -6.29
C PRO A 29 -6.45 -5.06 -5.47
N PHE A 30 -5.67 -4.84 -4.41
CA PHE A 30 -5.24 -5.88 -3.48
C PHE A 30 -5.85 -5.68 -2.09
N SER A 31 -6.02 -6.78 -1.35
CA SER A 31 -6.59 -6.74 -0.01
C SER A 31 -5.48 -6.58 1.02
N LEU A 32 -5.40 -5.40 1.62
CA LEU A 32 -4.41 -5.09 2.65
C LEU A 32 -4.93 -5.50 4.03
N HIS A 33 -4.13 -6.26 4.78
CA HIS A 33 -4.48 -6.75 6.10
C HIS A 33 -3.46 -6.26 7.14
N TYR A 34 -3.90 -5.34 8.01
CA TYR A 34 -3.07 -4.82 9.11
C TYR A 34 -3.07 -5.77 10.32
N GLN A 35 -1.90 -6.30 10.67
CA GLN A 35 -1.68 -7.20 11.81
C GLN A 35 -0.30 -6.98 12.47
N GLY A 36 0.18 -5.72 12.50
CA GLY A 36 1.53 -5.38 12.96
C GLY A 36 2.60 -6.12 12.16
N VAL A 37 3.52 -6.81 12.83
CA VAL A 37 4.61 -7.57 12.17
C VAL A 37 4.14 -8.71 11.26
N ARG A 38 2.86 -9.10 11.36
CA ARG A 38 2.23 -10.11 10.50
C ARG A 38 1.38 -9.50 9.40
N SER A 39 1.44 -8.20 9.18
CA SER A 39 0.68 -7.55 8.10
C SER A 39 1.06 -8.16 6.75
N TYR A 40 0.06 -8.35 5.90
CA TYR A 40 0.21 -8.97 4.59
C TYR A 40 -0.71 -8.34 3.57
N VAL A 41 -0.37 -8.52 2.30
CA VAL A 41 -1.27 -8.27 1.18
C VAL A 41 -1.78 -9.60 0.65
N GLU A 42 -3.08 -9.65 0.43
CA GLU A 42 -3.76 -10.77 -0.21
C GLU A 42 -4.07 -10.39 -1.66
N CYS A 43 -3.67 -11.28 -2.56
CA CYS A 43 -3.88 -11.12 -3.99
C CYS A 43 -4.57 -12.35 -4.56
N HIS A 44 -5.58 -12.12 -5.40
CA HIS A 44 -6.30 -13.17 -6.12
C HIS A 44 -5.90 -13.13 -7.61
N LEU A 45 -5.03 -14.05 -8.01
CA LEU A 45 -4.53 -14.18 -9.39
C LEU A 45 -4.88 -15.57 -9.92
N TYR A 46 -5.55 -15.67 -11.07
CA TYR A 46 -5.78 -16.92 -11.78
C TYR A 46 -6.35 -18.07 -10.91
N ASN A 47 -7.34 -17.79 -10.05
CA ASN A 47 -7.92 -18.73 -9.07
C ASN A 47 -6.97 -19.21 -7.96
N CYS A 48 -5.80 -18.58 -7.82
CA CYS A 48 -4.90 -18.74 -6.69
C CYS A 48 -4.97 -17.51 -5.79
N THR A 49 -5.08 -17.73 -4.49
CA THR A 49 -4.91 -16.68 -3.49
C THR A 49 -3.50 -16.77 -2.94
N CYS A 50 -2.73 -15.68 -3.03
CA CYS A 50 -1.42 -15.57 -2.41
C CYS A 50 -1.43 -14.54 -1.28
N TYR A 51 -0.65 -14.82 -0.25
CA TYR A 51 -0.46 -13.98 0.93
C TYR A 51 1.01 -13.59 0.99
N LEU A 52 1.29 -12.31 0.81
CA LEU A 52 2.66 -11.79 0.78
C LEU A 52 2.91 -10.90 2.00
N PRO A 53 4.00 -11.12 2.74
CA PRO A 53 4.30 -10.34 3.94
C PRO A 53 4.63 -8.90 3.58
N LEU A 54 4.22 -7.96 4.42
CA LEU A 54 4.60 -6.54 4.31
C LEU A 54 5.61 -6.12 5.39
N CYS A 55 6.13 -7.09 6.13
CA CYS A 55 7.19 -6.92 7.11
C CYS A 55 8.50 -7.43 6.52
N TYR A 56 9.54 -6.60 6.53
CA TYR A 56 10.86 -6.98 6.06
C TYR A 56 11.48 -8.04 6.96
N SER A 57 11.93 -9.13 6.34
CA SER A 57 12.78 -10.15 6.95
C SER A 57 13.76 -10.67 5.89
N GLU A 58 15.01 -10.92 6.28
CA GLU A 58 16.04 -11.48 5.38
C GLU A 58 15.61 -12.81 4.75
N LYS A 59 14.75 -13.58 5.43
CA LYS A 59 14.28 -14.89 4.98
C LYS A 59 13.21 -14.83 3.88
N THR A 60 12.51 -13.70 3.77
CA THR A 60 11.33 -13.55 2.91
C THR A 60 11.40 -12.27 2.09
N ILE A 61 12.61 -11.89 1.67
CA ILE A 61 12.86 -10.61 1.00
C ILE A 61 12.13 -10.51 -0.34
N GLU A 62 12.05 -11.59 -1.11
CA GLU A 62 11.41 -11.60 -2.43
C GLU A 62 9.89 -11.46 -2.31
N GLU A 63 9.28 -12.20 -1.39
CA GLU A 63 7.86 -12.09 -1.10
C GLU A 63 7.51 -10.72 -0.52
N TYR A 64 8.37 -10.18 0.34
CA TYR A 64 8.23 -8.84 0.88
C TYR A 64 8.29 -7.76 -0.21
N LEU A 65 9.27 -7.83 -1.13
CA LEU A 65 9.39 -6.87 -2.23
C LEU A 65 8.18 -6.94 -3.17
N THR A 66 7.69 -8.16 -3.42
CA THR A 66 6.46 -8.36 -4.18
C THR A 66 5.26 -7.75 -3.47
N GLY A 67 5.09 -7.99 -2.17
CA GLY A 67 4.03 -7.40 -1.36
C GLY A 67 4.12 -5.87 -1.33
N LEU A 68 5.32 -5.32 -1.17
CA LEU A 68 5.57 -3.88 -1.21
C LEU A 68 5.20 -3.28 -2.57
N SER A 69 5.48 -3.97 -3.67
CA SER A 69 5.07 -3.51 -5.01
C SER A 69 3.55 -3.45 -5.17
N MET A 70 2.81 -4.40 -4.57
CA MET A 70 1.35 -4.41 -4.56
C MET A 70 0.80 -3.24 -3.73
N LEU A 71 1.40 -2.96 -2.57
CA LEU A 71 1.05 -1.79 -1.76
C LEU A 71 1.28 -0.48 -2.54
N CYS A 72 2.41 -0.34 -3.23
CA CYS A 72 2.69 0.81 -4.07
C CYS A 72 1.64 0.96 -5.19
N TYR A 73 1.23 -0.14 -5.81
CA TYR A 73 0.18 -0.14 -6.83
C TYR A 73 -1.16 0.34 -6.25
N ASP A 74 -1.56 -0.16 -5.09
CA ASP A 74 -2.79 0.27 -4.40
C ASP A 74 -2.76 1.78 -4.10
N ILE A 75 -1.61 2.32 -3.67
CA ILE A 75 -1.47 3.77 -3.42
C ILE A 75 -1.60 4.58 -4.71
N VAL A 76 -0.98 4.13 -5.81
CA VAL A 76 -1.10 4.79 -7.12
C VAL A 76 -2.55 4.73 -7.62
N TYR A 77 -3.20 3.58 -7.48
CA TYR A 77 -4.61 3.40 -7.81
C TYR A 77 -5.49 4.33 -6.99
N LEU A 78 -5.26 4.41 -5.68
CA LEU A 78 -5.97 5.33 -4.78
C LEU A 78 -5.82 6.79 -5.27
N CYS A 79 -4.59 7.23 -5.55
CA CYS A 79 -4.35 8.56 -6.12
C CYS A 79 -5.14 8.77 -7.42
N TYR A 80 -5.11 7.80 -8.32
CA TYR A 80 -5.81 7.86 -9.60
C TYR A 80 -7.33 8.00 -9.43
N THR A 81 -7.95 7.24 -8.52
CA THR A 81 -9.39 7.38 -8.24
C THR A 81 -9.76 8.76 -7.70
N GLN A 82 -8.82 9.43 -7.03
CA GLN A 82 -8.98 10.81 -6.56
C GLN A 82 -8.54 11.84 -7.62
N GLY A 83 -8.35 11.46 -8.88
CA GLY A 83 -7.94 12.38 -9.96
C GLY A 83 -6.49 12.88 -9.86
N VAL A 84 -5.64 12.25 -9.03
CA VAL A 84 -4.23 12.58 -8.88
C VAL A 84 -3.38 11.64 -9.74
N ILE A 85 -2.72 12.19 -10.76
CA ILE A 85 -1.84 11.42 -11.64
C ILE A 85 -0.44 11.33 -11.02
N VAL A 86 -0.02 10.11 -10.68
CA VAL A 86 1.34 9.81 -10.22
C VAL A 86 2.23 9.52 -11.44
N LYS A 87 3.41 10.15 -11.51
CA LYS A 87 4.39 9.89 -12.58
C LYS A 87 5.16 8.60 -12.27
N GLU A 88 5.56 7.86 -13.30
CA GLU A 88 6.30 6.60 -13.17
C GLU A 88 7.56 6.74 -12.28
N ASP A 89 8.35 7.79 -12.48
CA ASP A 89 9.56 8.06 -11.70
C ASP A 89 9.29 8.36 -10.21
N SER A 90 8.03 8.65 -9.85
CA SER A 90 7.60 9.05 -8.50
C SER A 90 6.77 8.01 -7.77
N VAL A 91 6.58 6.82 -8.34
CA VAL A 91 5.74 5.76 -7.74
C VAL A 91 6.23 5.39 -6.34
N LEU A 92 7.55 5.35 -6.12
CA LEU A 92 8.16 4.99 -4.84
C LEU A 92 8.10 6.12 -3.79
N ASN A 93 7.69 7.34 -4.16
CA ASN A 93 7.50 8.45 -3.23
C ASN A 93 6.17 8.31 -2.48
N ILE A 94 5.98 7.18 -1.79
CA ILE A 94 4.71 6.75 -1.17
C ILE A 94 4.08 7.85 -0.32
N LEU A 95 4.84 8.44 0.60
CA LEU A 95 4.32 9.47 1.51
C LEU A 95 3.89 10.74 0.76
N GLU A 96 4.63 11.11 -0.29
CA GLU A 96 4.29 12.27 -1.11
C GLU A 96 3.02 12.01 -1.93
N ASN A 97 2.87 10.81 -2.48
CA ASN A 97 1.70 10.40 -3.25
C ASN A 97 0.45 10.35 -2.38
N ILE A 98 0.54 9.76 -1.18
CA ILE A 98 -0.54 9.78 -0.19
C ILE A 98 -0.91 11.23 0.18
N TYR A 99 0.09 12.08 0.45
CA TYR A 99 -0.16 13.48 0.78
C TYR A 99 -0.90 14.21 -0.36
N LYS A 100 -0.47 14.03 -1.62
CA LYS A 100 -1.17 14.60 -2.79
C LYS A 100 -2.60 14.08 -2.90
N CYS A 101 -2.82 12.78 -2.69
CA CYS A 101 -4.15 12.17 -2.69
C CYS A 101 -5.08 12.87 -1.69
N THR A 102 -4.63 13.08 -0.45
CA THR A 102 -5.41 13.76 0.60
C THR A 102 -5.69 15.25 0.31
N LYS A 103 -4.98 15.84 -0.65
CA LYS A 103 -5.18 17.23 -1.11
C LYS A 103 -5.97 17.31 -2.41
N SER A 104 -6.48 16.19 -2.92
CA SER A 104 -7.27 16.20 -4.14
C SER A 104 -8.53 17.07 -3.98
N PRO A 105 -8.89 17.87 -4.99
CA PRO A 105 -10.18 18.57 -5.01
C PRO A 105 -11.38 17.62 -5.12
N TYR A 106 -11.16 16.36 -5.51
CA TYR A 106 -12.18 15.31 -5.67
C TYR A 106 -12.20 14.33 -4.50
N LEU A 107 -11.62 14.70 -3.35
CA LEU A 107 -11.52 13.80 -2.20
C LEU A 107 -12.91 13.34 -1.75
N GLY A 108 -13.20 12.05 -1.93
CA GLY A 108 -14.45 11.41 -1.50
C GLY A 108 -15.69 11.76 -2.32
N GLN A 109 -15.51 12.23 -3.56
CA GLN A 109 -16.59 12.56 -4.51
C GLN A 109 -16.75 11.51 -5.61
#